data_AF-A0A9Q8XJL0-F1
#
_entry.id   AF-A0A9Q8XJL0-F1
#
_cell.length_a   1.000
_cell.length_b   1.000
_cell.length_c   1.000
_cell.angle_alpha   90.00
_cell.angle_beta   90.00
_cell.angle_gamma   90.00
#
_symmetry.space_group_name_H-M   'P 1'
#
loop_
_entity.id
_entity.type
_entity.pdbx_description
1 polymer ?
#
loop_
_entity_poly.entity_id
_entity_poly.type
_entity_poly.pdbx_seq_one_letter_code
_entity_poly.pdbx_strand_id
1 'polypeptide(L)'
;MAAKSKKINLAKEQLEDGIDLYFKGRYVSALTLLGAADEVFCGILLETQSYSATDNDWRFTIMLRNYYGTPHISKGEVKKITNGAKNTVKHHDKGDPLELHFDRQGSAYMMLFRAVSHAEMLSSIVKGSFMYVMSLG
;
A
#
# COMPACT_ATOMS: atom_id res chain seq x y z
N MET A 1 -7.70 -29.32 -3.06
CA MET A 1 -6.27 -29.65 -3.24
C MET A 1 -5.45 -28.57 -2.54
N ALA A 2 -4.51 -28.93 -1.65
CA ALA A 2 -3.61 -27.94 -1.03
C ALA A 2 -2.33 -27.84 -1.85
N ALA A 3 -2.09 -26.70 -2.51
CA ALA A 3 -0.85 -26.41 -3.22
C ALA A 3 0.06 -25.55 -2.33
N LYS A 4 1.38 -25.81 -2.37
CA LYS A 4 2.37 -24.99 -1.66
C LYS A 4 2.62 -23.71 -2.45
N SER A 5 1.98 -22.61 -2.06
CA SER A 5 2.15 -21.30 -2.70
C SER A 5 3.15 -20.42 -1.95
N LYS A 6 4.07 -19.78 -2.68
CA LYS A 6 4.97 -18.76 -2.10
C LYS A 6 4.16 -17.50 -1.79
N LYS A 7 4.39 -16.88 -0.63
CA LYS A 7 3.73 -15.62 -0.21
C LYS A 7 3.83 -14.53 -1.27
N ILE A 8 4.98 -14.40 -1.92
CA ILE A 8 5.19 -13.43 -3.00
C ILE A 8 4.27 -13.66 -4.21
N ASN A 9 3.95 -14.91 -4.55
CA ASN A 9 3.07 -15.21 -5.68
C ASN A 9 1.62 -14.84 -5.34
N LEU A 10 1.18 -15.13 -4.11
CA LEU A 10 -0.13 -14.70 -3.63
C LEU A 10 -0.25 -13.17 -3.66
N ALA A 11 0.79 -12.45 -3.23
CA ALA A 11 0.79 -11.00 -3.27
C ALA A 11 0.77 -10.43 -4.71
N LYS A 12 1.44 -11.09 -5.66
CA LYS A 12 1.40 -10.71 -7.08
C LYS A 12 0.00 -10.87 -7.67
N GLU A 13 -0.68 -11.98 -7.40
CA GLU A 13 -2.07 -12.20 -7.80
C GLU A 13 -2.99 -11.09 -7.27
N GLN A 14 -2.87 -10.75 -5.99
CA GLN A 14 -3.64 -9.65 -5.37
C GLN A 14 -3.32 -8.28 -6.00
N LEU A 15 -2.06 -8.03 -6.35
CA LEU A 15 -1.64 -6.81 -7.03
C LEU A 15 -2.26 -6.70 -8.42
N GLU A 16 -2.17 -7.77 -9.22
CA GLU A 16 -2.70 -7.83 -10.59
C GLU A 16 -4.22 -7.63 -10.60
N ASP A 17 -4.96 -8.37 -9.78
CA ASP A 17 -6.41 -8.23 -9.64
C ASP A 17 -6.80 -6.84 -9.10
N GLY A 18 -6.01 -6.30 -8.16
CA GLY A 18 -6.22 -4.97 -7.59
C GLY A 18 -6.08 -3.85 -8.63
N ILE A 19 -5.07 -3.94 -9.50
CA ILE A 19 -4.86 -3.01 -10.62
C ILE A 19 -6.05 -3.08 -11.59
N ASP A 20 -6.46 -4.30 -11.94
CA ASP A 20 -7.59 -4.55 -12.83
C ASP A 20 -8.90 -3.93 -12.30
N LEU A 21 -9.17 -4.11 -11.01
CA LEU A 21 -10.33 -3.53 -10.35
C LEU A 21 -10.27 -1.99 -10.28
N TYR A 22 -9.08 -1.43 -10.10
CA TYR A 22 -8.90 0.03 -10.09
C TYR A 22 -9.34 0.64 -11.42
N PHE A 23 -8.84 0.10 -12.55
CA PHE A 23 -9.21 0.60 -13.88
C PHE A 23 -10.66 0.32 -14.26
N LYS A 24 -11.30 -0.68 -13.63
CA LYS A 24 -12.76 -0.94 -13.75
C LYS A 24 -13.61 -0.04 -12.84
N GLY A 25 -13.02 0.93 -12.13
CA GLY A 25 -13.73 1.83 -11.21
C GLY A 25 -14.17 1.19 -9.89
N ARG A 26 -13.70 -0.03 -9.59
CA ARG A 26 -14.05 -0.80 -8.39
C ARG A 26 -13.11 -0.45 -7.23
N TYR A 27 -13.00 0.84 -6.92
CA TYR A 27 -11.95 1.39 -6.05
C TYR A 27 -11.88 0.80 -4.64
N VAL A 28 -13.02 0.51 -4.00
CA VAL A 28 -13.01 -0.08 -2.65
C VAL A 28 -12.45 -1.50 -2.66
N SER A 29 -12.85 -2.31 -3.64
CA SER A 29 -12.32 -3.66 -3.82
C SER A 29 -10.83 -3.63 -4.21
N ALA A 30 -10.45 -2.73 -5.11
CA ALA A 30 -9.06 -2.50 -5.48
C ALA A 30 -8.20 -2.14 -4.26
N LEU A 31 -8.64 -1.17 -3.44
CA LEU A 31 -7.95 -0.74 -2.23
C LEU A 31 -7.67 -1.89 -1.26
N THR A 32 -8.62 -2.82 -1.13
CA THR A 32 -8.44 -4.02 -0.29
C THR A 32 -7.36 -4.95 -0.82
N LEU A 33 -7.42 -5.35 -2.11
CA LEU A 33 -6.45 -6.29 -2.68
C LEU A 33 -5.05 -5.67 -2.75
N LEU A 34 -4.95 -4.41 -3.18
CA LEU A 34 -3.69 -3.66 -3.21
C LEU A 34 -3.10 -3.51 -1.80
N GLY A 35 -3.94 -3.26 -0.79
CA GLY A 35 -3.53 -3.18 0.60
C GLY A 35 -3.01 -4.50 1.16
N ALA A 36 -3.60 -5.63 0.74
CA ALA A 36 -3.12 -6.96 1.10
C ALA A 36 -1.78 -7.29 0.42
N ALA A 37 -1.64 -6.98 -0.87
CA ALA A 37 -0.41 -7.16 -1.62
C ALA A 37 0.75 -6.37 -0.97
N ASP A 38 0.52 -5.09 -0.68
CA ASP A 38 1.48 -4.20 -0.03
C ASP A 38 1.97 -4.75 1.32
N GLU A 39 1.06 -5.25 2.18
CA GLU A 39 1.43 -5.81 3.48
C GLU A 39 2.38 -7.00 3.35
N VAL A 40 2.13 -7.87 2.38
CA VAL A 40 2.99 -9.02 2.11
C VAL A 40 4.33 -8.58 1.54
N PHE A 41 4.35 -7.67 0.57
CA PHE A 41 5.61 -7.16 0.01
C PHE A 41 6.46 -6.45 1.08
N CYS A 42 5.86 -5.61 1.91
CA CYS A 42 6.52 -4.95 3.04
C CYS A 42 7.11 -5.97 4.01
N GLY A 43 6.39 -7.04 4.35
CA GLY A 43 6.89 -8.11 5.21
C GLY A 43 8.13 -8.79 4.63
N ILE A 44 8.10 -9.12 3.34
CA ILE A 44 9.24 -9.74 2.65
C ILE A 44 10.42 -8.76 2.56
N LEU A 45 10.18 -7.49 2.25
CA LEU A 45 11.21 -6.45 2.19
C LEU A 45 11.90 -6.26 3.55
N LEU A 46 11.13 -6.29 4.64
CA LEU A 46 11.68 -6.21 5.99
C LEU A 46 12.57 -7.41 6.30
N GLU A 47 12.10 -8.63 5.98
CA GLU A 47 12.83 -9.87 6.25
C GLU A 47 14.11 -9.99 5.40
N THR A 48 14.04 -9.62 4.13
CA THR A 48 15.12 -9.89 3.15
C THR A 48 16.06 -8.71 2.93
N GLN A 49 15.61 -7.48 3.18
CA GLN A 49 16.38 -6.25 2.90
C GLN A 49 16.47 -5.32 4.12
N SER A 50 15.96 -5.70 5.28
CA SER A 50 15.82 -4.81 6.46
C SER A 50 15.05 -3.51 6.16
N TYR A 51 14.24 -3.48 5.10
CA TYR A 51 13.48 -2.30 4.71
C TYR A 51 12.17 -2.22 5.50
N SER A 52 11.98 -1.12 6.22
CA SER A 52 10.76 -0.84 6.97
C SER A 52 10.00 0.31 6.31
N ALA A 53 8.87 -0.01 5.66
CA ALA A 53 8.01 0.99 5.04
C ALA A 53 7.55 2.07 6.03
N THR A 54 7.22 1.67 7.27
CA THR A 54 6.81 2.64 8.31
C THR A 54 7.96 3.58 8.72
N ASP A 55 9.21 3.10 8.76
CA ASP A 55 10.35 3.99 9.02
C ASP A 55 10.60 4.94 7.86
N ASN A 56 10.48 4.46 6.63
CA ASN A 56 10.62 5.27 5.43
C ASN A 56 9.56 6.38 5.37
N ASP A 57 8.29 6.02 5.54
CA ASP A 57 7.17 6.97 5.55
C ASP A 57 7.32 8.01 6.66
N TRP A 58 7.76 7.57 7.85
CA TRP A 58 7.98 8.49 8.97
C TRP A 58 9.12 9.47 8.69
N ARG A 59 10.27 9.00 8.19
CA ARG A 59 11.39 9.86 7.81
C ARG A 59 11.00 10.88 6.76
N PHE A 60 10.27 10.44 5.72
CA PHE A 60 9.76 11.32 4.68
C PHE A 60 8.80 12.37 5.24
N THR A 61 7.87 11.95 6.12
CA THR A 61 6.93 12.85 6.77
C THR A 61 7.62 13.90 7.65
N ILE A 62 8.61 13.50 8.45
CA ILE A 62 9.40 14.43 9.28
C ILE A 62 10.19 15.41 8.40
N MET A 63 10.77 14.94 7.30
CA MET A 63 11.48 15.80 6.34
C MET A 63 10.55 16.88 5.77
N LEU A 64 9.35 16.51 5.30
CA LEU A 64 8.36 17.47 4.81
C LEU A 64 7.90 18.43 5.91
N ARG A 65 7.66 17.93 7.13
CA ARG A 65 7.20 18.76 8.25
C ARG A 65 8.23 19.80 8.65
N ASN A 66 9.52 19.43 8.65
CA ASN A 66 10.62 20.38 8.84
C ASN A 66 10.64 21.45 7.76
N TYR A 67 10.50 21.05 6.49
CA TYR A 67 10.51 21.98 5.36
C TYR A 67 9.38 23.01 5.45
N TYR A 68 8.17 22.59 5.84
CA TYR A 68 7.00 23.46 5.97
C TYR A 68 6.83 24.09 7.36
N GLY A 69 7.74 23.85 8.31
CA GLY A 69 7.65 24.39 9.67
C GLY A 69 6.46 23.89 10.48
N THR A 70 6.01 22.65 10.26
CA THR A 70 4.85 22.06 10.95
C THR A 70 5.28 21.09 12.08
N PRO A 71 4.46 20.90 13.13
CA PRO A 71 4.82 20.05 14.27
C PRO A 71 5.12 18.61 13.87
N HIS A 72 6.06 17.97 14.55
CA HIS A 72 6.37 16.55 14.34
C HIS A 72 5.24 15.65 14.82
N ILE A 73 5.14 14.48 14.22
CA ILE A 73 4.22 13.43 14.63
C ILE A 73 4.97 12.13 14.88
N SER A 74 4.42 11.29 15.73
CA SER A 74 5.01 9.99 16.03
C SER A 74 4.94 9.04 14.83
N LYS A 75 5.83 8.05 14.83
CA LYS A 75 5.78 6.94 13.86
C LYS A 75 4.45 6.20 13.91
N GLY A 76 3.83 6.08 15.09
CA GLY A 76 2.51 5.47 15.26
C GLY A 76 1.40 6.25 14.56
N GLU A 77 1.45 7.59 14.61
CA GLU A 77 0.50 8.45 13.89
C GLU A 77 0.70 8.35 12.37
N VAL A 78 1.94 8.37 11.88
CA VAL A 78 2.22 8.14 10.44
C VAL A 78 1.65 6.79 10.01
N LYS A 79 1.91 5.73 10.78
CA LYS A 79 1.37 4.39 10.47
C LYS A 79 -0.15 4.38 10.40
N LYS A 80 -0.84 5.07 11.33
CA LYS A 80 -2.31 5.19 11.33
C LYS A 80 -2.81 5.95 10.10
N ILE A 81 -2.15 7.03 9.72
CA ILE A 81 -2.50 7.83 8.53
C ILE A 81 -2.33 6.98 7.26
N THR A 82 -1.14 6.40 7.05
CA THR A 82 -0.84 5.64 5.83
C THR A 82 -1.72 4.40 5.66
N ASN A 83 -2.03 3.70 6.75
CA ASN A 83 -2.86 2.49 6.69
C ASN A 83 -4.36 2.75 6.88
N GLY A 84 -4.75 3.99 7.23
CA GLY A 84 -6.11 4.33 7.61
C GLY A 84 -7.13 3.92 6.54
N ALA A 85 -6.91 4.37 5.30
CA ALA A 85 -7.85 4.12 4.20
C ALA A 85 -8.14 2.64 3.96
N LYS A 86 -7.11 1.77 3.88
CA LYS A 86 -7.32 0.32 3.69
C LYS A 86 -7.94 -0.35 4.91
N ASN A 87 -7.67 0.14 6.12
CA ASN A 87 -8.20 -0.44 7.35
C ASN A 87 -9.67 -0.09 7.51
N THR A 88 -10.05 1.16 7.27
CA THR A 88 -11.43 1.65 7.38
C THR A 88 -12.39 0.95 6.41
N VAL A 89 -11.91 0.48 5.25
CA VAL A 89 -12.77 -0.26 4.31
C VAL A 89 -12.88 -1.76 4.58
N LYS A 90 -11.99 -2.33 5.42
CA LYS A 90 -11.94 -3.79 5.68
C LYS A 90 -12.30 -4.18 7.12
N HIS A 91 -12.31 -3.22 8.03
CA HIS A 91 -12.64 -3.42 9.44
C HIS A 91 -13.82 -2.53 9.83
N HIS A 92 -14.66 -3.04 10.73
CA HIS A 92 -15.72 -2.29 11.39
C HIS A 92 -15.70 -2.71 12.87
N ASP A 93 -15.12 -1.85 13.70
CA ASP A 93 -15.04 -2.06 15.14
C ASP A 93 -16.24 -1.45 15.85
N LYS A 94 -16.49 -1.90 17.09
CA LYS A 94 -17.61 -1.38 17.89
C LYS A 94 -17.42 0.12 18.14
N GLY A 95 -18.36 0.91 17.63
CA GLY A 95 -18.35 2.37 17.76
C GLY A 95 -17.88 3.11 16.50
N ASP A 96 -17.46 2.38 15.46
CA ASP A 96 -17.17 2.98 14.17
C ASP A 96 -18.45 3.52 13.50
N PRO A 97 -18.34 4.60 12.72
CA PRO A 97 -19.47 5.12 11.97
C PRO A 97 -19.97 4.10 10.94
N LEU A 98 -21.29 4.02 10.76
CA LEU A 98 -21.91 3.18 9.74
C LEU A 98 -21.79 3.79 8.33
N GLU A 99 -21.54 5.09 8.25
CA GLU A 99 -21.35 5.83 7.00
C GLU A 99 -19.92 6.35 6.90
N LEU A 100 -19.31 6.15 5.73
CA LEU A 100 -17.93 6.56 5.46
C LEU A 100 -17.89 7.52 4.28
N HIS A 101 -17.39 8.72 4.54
CA HIS A 101 -17.08 9.71 3.52
C HIS A 101 -15.56 9.79 3.32
N PHE A 102 -15.08 9.34 2.17
CA PHE A 102 -13.67 9.40 1.81
C PHE A 102 -13.48 9.37 0.29
N ASP A 103 -12.33 9.87 -0.17
CA ASP A 103 -11.93 9.77 -1.57
C ASP A 103 -11.51 8.33 -1.90
N ARG A 104 -12.47 7.58 -2.46
CA ARG A 104 -12.29 6.17 -2.83
C ARG A 104 -11.22 6.01 -3.91
N GLN A 105 -11.26 6.85 -4.94
CA GLN A 105 -10.36 6.75 -6.08
C GLN A 105 -8.93 7.14 -5.69
N GLY A 106 -8.76 8.28 -5.03
CA GLY A 106 -7.44 8.72 -4.57
C GLY A 106 -6.83 7.77 -3.56
N SER A 107 -7.62 7.23 -2.62
CA SER A 107 -7.14 6.22 -1.67
C SER A 107 -6.66 4.95 -2.37
N ALA A 108 -7.42 4.46 -3.34
CA ALA A 108 -7.04 3.29 -4.12
C ALA A 108 -5.80 3.57 -5.00
N TYR A 109 -5.68 4.77 -5.57
CA TYR A 109 -4.52 5.20 -6.34
C TYR A 109 -3.24 5.23 -5.51
N MET A 110 -3.28 5.84 -4.33
CA MET A 110 -2.13 5.89 -3.42
C MET A 110 -1.72 4.48 -2.97
N MET A 111 -2.67 3.58 -2.76
CA MET A 111 -2.38 2.19 -2.44
C MET A 111 -1.79 1.43 -3.63
N LEU A 112 -2.30 1.67 -4.85
CA LEU A 112 -1.76 1.10 -6.08
C LEU A 112 -0.30 1.48 -6.25
N PHE A 113 0.00 2.78 -6.18
CA PHE A 113 1.37 3.29 -6.29
C PHE A 113 2.29 2.61 -5.28
N ARG A 114 1.88 2.55 -4.00
CA ARG A 114 2.68 1.98 -2.92
C ARG A 114 2.92 0.46 -3.10
N ALA A 115 1.88 -0.29 -3.45
CA ALA A 115 1.98 -1.73 -3.68
C ALA A 115 2.89 -2.05 -4.89
N VAL A 116 2.77 -1.29 -5.98
CA VAL A 116 3.65 -1.40 -7.16
C VAL A 116 5.10 -1.09 -6.78
N SER A 117 5.36 0.02 -6.08
CA SER A 117 6.73 0.38 -5.66
C SER A 117 7.39 -0.71 -4.82
N HIS A 118 6.66 -1.30 -3.86
CA HIS A 118 7.20 -2.39 -3.05
C HIS A 118 7.40 -3.69 -3.86
N ALA A 119 6.53 -3.99 -4.81
CA ALA A 119 6.72 -5.10 -5.73
C ALA A 119 7.96 -4.90 -6.62
N GLU A 120 8.20 -3.68 -7.09
CA GLU A 120 9.37 -3.32 -7.90
C GLU A 120 10.67 -3.42 -7.09
N MET A 121 10.68 -2.99 -5.83
CA MET A 121 11.83 -3.15 -4.93
C MET A 121 12.20 -4.62 -4.69
N LEU A 122 11.22 -5.53 -4.75
CA LEU A 122 11.47 -6.97 -4.71
C LEU A 122 11.88 -7.53 -6.09
N SER A 123 11.43 -6.92 -7.18
CA SER A 123 11.69 -7.35 -8.56
C SER A 123 13.01 -6.81 -9.12
N SER A 124 13.59 -5.74 -8.58
CA SER A 124 14.95 -5.31 -8.90
C SER A 124 16.02 -6.34 -8.49
N ILE A 125 15.64 -7.35 -7.69
CA ILE A 125 16.42 -8.55 -7.37
C ILE A 125 16.21 -9.68 -8.41
N VAL A 126 15.14 -9.63 -9.20
CA VAL A 126 14.80 -10.59 -10.27
C VAL A 126 14.54 -9.81 -11.57
N LYS A 127 15.62 -9.41 -12.25
CA LYS A 127 15.68 -8.71 -13.55
C LYS A 127 14.32 -8.46 -14.26
N GLY A 128 13.98 -7.16 -14.37
CA GLY A 128 13.32 -6.58 -15.54
C GLY A 128 11.79 -6.43 -15.49
N SER A 129 11.37 -5.17 -15.60
CA SER A 129 10.07 -4.66 -16.09
C SER A 129 9.00 -4.33 -15.04
N PHE A 130 8.71 -3.04 -14.85
CA PHE A 130 7.37 -2.44 -15.03
C PHE A 130 7.36 -0.89 -15.01
N MET A 131 8.24 -0.25 -15.78
CA MET A 131 8.13 1.20 -16.04
C MET A 131 7.00 1.45 -17.07
N TYR A 132 5.74 1.50 -16.64
CA TYR A 132 4.62 1.88 -17.52
C TYR A 132 3.51 2.73 -16.87
N VAL A 133 3.52 2.93 -15.55
CA VAL A 133 2.42 3.66 -14.87
C VAL A 133 2.65 5.17 -14.76
N MET A 134 3.85 5.66 -15.09
CA MET A 134 4.21 7.09 -15.01
C MET A 134 4.15 7.84 -16.36
N SER A 135 3.76 7.19 -17.47
CA SER A 135 3.76 7.81 -18.81
C SER A 135 2.37 8.14 -19.37
N LEU A 136 1.31 8.09 -18.55
CA LEU A 136 -0.06 8.43 -18.95
C LEU A 136 -0.66 9.52 -18.04
N GLY A 137 0.09 10.60 -17.86
CA GLY A 137 -0.37 11.87 -17.31
C GLY A 137 -0.08 13.00 -18.29
#